data_AF-A0A3D0XIJ0-F1
#
_entry.id   AF-A0A3D0XIJ0-F1
#
_cell.length_a   1.000
_cell.length_b   1.000
_cell.length_c   1.000
_cell.angle_alpha   90.00
_cell.angle_beta   90.00
_cell.angle_gamma   90.00
#
_symmetry.space_group_name_H-M   'P 1'
#
loop_
_entity.id
_entity.type
_entity.pdbx_description
1 polymer ?
#
loop_
_entity_poly.entity_id
_entity_poly.type
_entity_poly.pdbx_seq_one_letter_code
_entity_poly.pdbx_strand_id
1 'polypeptide(L)'
;DQPTPAMVRAINAGASWYKNSKIHGIRLVRDPEQGRLAVADPDAPVLWARFYELGTQRPFFCDRDGVRKYDFNQIGKERRNGYSWYGSYGHDVLKAYAEWSQRH
;
A
#
# COMPACT_ATOMS: atom_id res chain seq x y z
N ASP A 1 -15.23 -4.09 -25.01
CA ASP A 1 -15.48 -2.67 -24.72
C ASP A 1 -14.58 -1.78 -25.54
N GLN A 2 -14.96 -0.51 -25.73
CA GLN A 2 -14.15 0.52 -26.39
C GLN A 2 -14.02 1.72 -25.42
N PRO A 3 -13.00 1.74 -24.55
CA PRO A 3 -12.81 2.81 -23.58
C PRO A 3 -12.45 4.11 -24.30
N THR A 4 -12.96 5.24 -23.81
CA THR A 4 -12.59 6.55 -24.34
C THR A 4 -11.10 6.84 -24.07
N PRO A 5 -10.45 7.73 -24.84
CA PRO A 5 -9.07 8.14 -24.56
C PRO A 5 -8.86 8.67 -23.13
N ALA A 6 -9.87 9.33 -22.55
CA ALA A 6 -9.80 9.79 -21.16
C ALA A 6 -9.80 8.63 -20.16
N MET A 7 -10.60 7.59 -20.39
CA MET A 7 -10.63 6.38 -19.56
C MET A 7 -9.29 5.63 -19.66
N VAL A 8 -8.74 5.45 -20.86
CA VAL A 8 -7.44 4.82 -21.07
C VAL A 8 -6.35 5.54 -20.28
N ARG A 9 -6.32 6.88 -20.35
CA ARG A 9 -5.37 7.68 -19.55
C ARG A 9 -5.55 7.47 -18.04
N ALA A 10 -6.78 7.48 -17.55
CA ALA A 10 -7.06 7.29 -16.13
C ALA A 10 -6.63 5.89 -15.63
N ILE A 11 -6.91 4.84 -16.40
CA ILE A 11 -6.54 3.45 -16.08
C ILE A 11 -5.01 3.32 -16.05
N ASN A 12 -4.32 3.82 -17.09
CA ASN A 12 -2.87 3.78 -17.17
C ASN A 12 -2.21 4.55 -16.01
N ALA A 13 -2.74 5.72 -15.66
CA ALA A 13 -2.25 6.50 -14.53
C ALA A 13 -2.42 5.76 -13.20
N GLY A 14 -3.59 5.16 -12.96
CA GLY A 14 -3.85 4.36 -11.76
C GLY A 14 -2.92 3.15 -11.64
N ALA A 15 -2.76 2.38 -12.72
CA ALA A 15 -1.85 1.23 -12.75
C ALA A 15 -0.39 1.65 -12.52
N SER A 16 0.03 2.77 -13.12
CA SER A 16 1.36 3.34 -12.90
C SER A 16 1.57 3.72 -11.43
N TRP A 17 0.58 4.33 -10.78
CA TRP A 17 0.66 4.64 -9.35
C TRP A 17 0.82 3.39 -8.49
N TYR A 18 0.06 2.31 -8.75
CA TYR A 18 0.23 1.04 -8.02
C TYR A 18 1.60 0.41 -8.25
N LYS A 19 2.15 0.51 -9.46
CA LYS A 19 3.50 0.02 -9.78
C LYS A 19 4.57 0.79 -8.99
N ASN A 20 4.43 2.10 -8.90
CA ASN A 20 5.43 2.98 -8.27
C ASN A 20 5.30 3.05 -6.75
N SER A 21 4.12 2.81 -6.20
CA SER A 21 3.84 2.90 -4.75
C SER A 21 4.15 1.62 -3.98
N LYS A 22 4.81 0.64 -4.61
CA LYS A 22 5.19 -0.62 -3.98
C LYS A 22 6.11 -0.40 -2.79
N ILE A 23 5.89 -1.18 -1.75
CA ILE A 23 6.71 -1.23 -0.56
C ILE A 23 7.40 -2.59 -0.54
N HIS A 24 8.72 -2.54 -0.57
CA HIS A 24 9.61 -3.69 -0.50
C HIS A 24 10.33 -3.70 0.86
N GLY A 25 10.88 -4.84 1.24
CA GLY A 25 11.79 -4.90 2.40
C GLY A 25 11.11 -4.85 3.77
N ILE A 26 9.77 -4.97 3.84
CA ILE A 26 9.01 -4.89 5.09
C ILE A 26 8.09 -6.09 5.22
N ARG A 27 8.19 -6.80 6.36
CA ARG A 27 7.24 -7.85 6.76
C ARG A 27 6.43 -7.40 7.98
N LEU A 28 5.14 -7.70 7.97
CA LEU A 28 4.32 -7.62 9.17
C LEU A 28 4.40 -8.94 9.94
N VAL A 29 4.88 -8.88 11.18
CA VAL A 29 4.99 -10.03 12.09
C VAL A 29 4.08 -9.84 13.30
N ARG A 30 3.75 -10.95 13.96
CA ARG A 30 3.00 -10.94 15.22
C ARG A 30 3.96 -11.23 16.36
N ASP A 31 4.34 -10.18 17.08
CA ASP A 31 5.08 -10.29 18.32
C ASP A 31 4.16 -10.69 19.49
N PRO A 32 4.58 -11.58 20.41
CA PRO A 32 3.75 -12.03 21.53
C PRO A 32 3.35 -10.91 22.50
N GLU A 33 4.21 -9.93 22.75
CA GLU A 33 3.99 -8.89 23.76
C GLU A 33 3.42 -7.62 23.14
N GLN A 34 3.94 -7.22 21.99
CA GLN A 34 3.62 -5.96 21.30
C GLN A 34 2.54 -6.12 20.23
N GLY A 35 2.24 -7.36 19.83
CA GLY A 35 1.31 -7.64 18.73
C GLY A 35 1.94 -7.34 17.37
N ARG A 36 1.18 -6.79 16.44
CA ARG A 36 1.64 -6.57 15.06
C ARG A 36 2.77 -5.54 14.99
N LEU A 37 3.92 -5.93 14.44
CA LEU A 37 5.08 -5.08 14.18
C LEU A 37 5.46 -5.12 12.70
N ALA A 38 6.05 -4.02 12.21
CA ALA A 38 6.73 -3.99 10.91
C ALA A 38 8.23 -4.19 11.13
N VAL A 39 8.82 -5.17 10.46
CA VAL A 39 10.25 -5.49 10.55
C VAL A 39 10.88 -5.45 9.17
N ALA A 40 12.17 -5.14 9.11
CA ALA A 40 12.94 -5.21 7.87
C ALA A 40 13.10 -6.68 7.44
N ASP A 41 12.77 -6.96 6.19
CA ASP A 41 12.92 -8.26 5.56
C ASP A 41 13.04 -8.06 4.04
N PRO A 42 14.26 -8.14 3.46
CA PRO A 42 14.49 -7.96 2.02
C PRO A 42 13.69 -8.91 1.14
N ASP A 43 13.34 -10.10 1.64
CA ASP A 43 12.62 -11.15 0.92
C ASP A 43 11.11 -11.11 1.18
N ALA A 44 10.62 -10.07 1.86
CA ALA A 44 9.21 -9.90 2.13
C ALA A 44 8.40 -9.72 0.82
N PRO A 45 7.18 -10.29 0.74
CA PRO A 45 6.26 -9.98 -0.34
C PRO A 45 5.98 -8.48 -0.43
N VAL A 46 5.72 -8.00 -1.65
CA VAL A 46 5.39 -6.60 -1.88
C VAL A 46 4.11 -6.21 -1.15
N LEU A 47 4.15 -5.05 -0.49
CA LEU A 47 3.02 -4.44 0.19
C LEU A 47 2.69 -3.07 -0.40
N TRP A 48 1.51 -2.58 -0.06
CA TRP A 48 1.09 -1.20 -0.20
C TRP A 48 0.59 -0.70 1.15
N ALA A 49 0.85 0.56 1.46
CA ALA A 49 0.23 1.21 2.59
C ALA A 49 -1.23 1.55 2.28
N ARG A 50 -2.05 1.69 3.32
CA ARG A 50 -3.43 2.13 3.18
C ARG A 50 -3.52 3.61 2.78
N PHE A 51 -2.57 4.40 3.24
CA PHE A 51 -2.51 5.84 2.99
C PHE A 51 -1.12 6.29 2.56
N TYR A 52 -1.13 7.26 1.65
CA TYR A 52 0.06 7.89 1.10
C TYR A 52 -0.13 9.40 1.14
N GLU A 53 0.94 10.12 1.48
CA GLU A 53 0.96 11.58 1.50
C GLU A 53 0.87 12.13 0.07
N LEU A 54 -0.03 13.10 -0.15
CA LEU A 54 -0.17 13.76 -1.44
C LEU A 54 1.09 14.57 -1.77
N GLY A 55 1.52 14.54 -3.04
CA GLY A 55 2.73 15.19 -3.50
C GLY A 55 3.97 14.29 -3.39
N THR A 56 4.25 13.73 -2.21
CA THR A 56 5.44 12.89 -1.99
C THR A 56 5.22 11.41 -2.27
N GLN A 57 3.97 10.95 -2.21
CA GLN A 57 3.61 9.53 -2.29
C GLN A 57 4.33 8.70 -1.20
N ARG A 58 4.64 9.32 -0.05
CA ARG A 58 5.24 8.62 1.09
C ARG A 58 4.15 7.92 1.91
N PRO A 59 4.30 6.63 2.24
CA PRO A 59 3.44 5.96 3.21
C PRO A 59 3.38 6.73 4.54
N PHE A 60 2.19 6.81 5.13
CA PHE A 60 2.04 7.33 6.48
C PHE A 60 0.99 6.58 7.28
N PHE A 61 1.07 6.76 8.60
CA PHE A 61 0.19 6.18 9.61
C PHE A 61 -0.34 7.29 10.50
N CYS A 62 -1.40 7.03 11.23
CA CYS A 62 -1.85 7.91 12.31
C CYS A 62 -2.49 7.11 13.43
N ASP A 63 -2.61 7.74 14.59
CA ASP A 63 -3.34 7.20 15.72
C ASP A 63 -4.66 7.96 15.92
N ARG A 64 -5.34 7.70 17.03
CA ARG A 64 -6.57 8.40 17.43
C ARG A 64 -6.36 9.91 17.65
N ASP A 65 -5.12 10.34 17.84
CA ASP A 65 -4.73 11.74 17.93
C ASP A 65 -4.70 12.46 16.56
N GLY A 66 -4.83 11.72 15.45
CA GLY A 66 -4.77 12.28 14.10
C GLY A 66 -3.38 12.75 13.67
N VAL A 67 -2.33 12.52 14.47
CA VAL A 67 -0.97 12.95 14.16
C VAL A 67 -0.35 11.98 13.16
N ARG A 68 0.19 12.54 12.07
CA ARG A 68 0.90 11.76 11.04
C ARG A 68 2.19 11.19 11.61
N LYS A 69 2.38 9.89 11.44
CA LYS A 69 3.62 9.16 11.75
C LYS A 69 4.11 8.46 10.49
N TYR A 70 5.43 8.36 10.34
CA TYR A 70 6.04 7.73 9.16
C TYR A 70 6.65 6.36 9.47
N ASP A 71 6.63 5.95 10.73
CA ASP A 71 6.98 4.61 11.17
C ASP A 71 5.74 3.93 11.74
N PHE A 72 5.40 2.77 11.17
CA PHE A 72 4.29 1.94 11.62
C PHE A 72 4.45 1.54 13.09
N ASN A 73 5.66 1.33 13.58
CA ASN A 73 5.88 0.91 14.97
C ASN A 73 5.67 2.05 15.98
N GLN A 74 5.58 3.30 15.53
CA GLN A 74 5.31 4.47 16.38
C GLN A 74 3.82 4.72 16.64
N ILE A 75 2.90 4.06 15.93
CA ILE A 75 1.47 4.11 16.27
C ILE A 75 1.15 3.12 17.41
N GLY A 76 0.14 3.46 18.18
CA GLY A 76 -0.29 2.75 19.37
C GLY A 76 -0.70 1.31 19.08
N LYS A 77 -0.50 0.43 20.08
CA LYS A 77 -0.78 -1.01 19.98
C LYS A 77 -2.20 -1.29 19.50
N GLU A 78 -3.19 -0.55 19.98
CA GLU A 78 -4.59 -0.72 19.60
C GLU A 78 -4.80 -0.48 18.09
N ARG A 79 -4.26 0.61 17.53
CA ARG A 79 -4.37 0.90 16.09
C ARG A 79 -3.51 0.00 15.21
N ARG A 80 -2.32 -0.40 15.67
CA ARG A 80 -1.47 -1.38 14.93
C ARG A 80 -2.17 -2.72 14.74
N ASN A 81 -2.88 -3.16 15.78
CA ASN A 81 -3.51 -4.49 15.81
C ASN A 81 -4.95 -4.47 15.27
N GLY A 82 -5.68 -3.37 15.44
CA GLY A 82 -7.10 -3.26 15.10
C GLY A 82 -7.38 -2.70 13.70
N TYR A 83 -6.37 -2.26 12.95
CA TYR A 83 -6.55 -1.68 11.61
C TYR A 83 -5.50 -2.19 10.62
N SER A 84 -5.91 -2.37 9.36
CA SER A 84 -5.04 -2.85 8.29
C SER A 84 -4.37 -1.67 7.60
N TRP A 85 -3.13 -1.40 8.01
CA TRP A 85 -2.31 -0.31 7.46
C TRP A 85 -1.47 -0.71 6.25
N TYR A 86 -1.15 -2.00 6.11
CA TYR A 86 -0.50 -2.55 4.93
C TYR A 86 -1.29 -3.72 4.37
N GLY A 87 -1.18 -3.94 3.07
CA GLY A 87 -1.73 -5.13 2.43
C GLY A 87 -1.28 -5.28 0.98
N SER A 88 -1.75 -6.34 0.34
CA SER A 88 -1.44 -6.74 -1.04
C SER A 88 -2.32 -6.01 -2.09
N TYR A 89 -2.76 -4.79 -1.79
CA TYR A 89 -3.84 -4.11 -2.52
C TYR A 89 -3.56 -3.90 -4.02
N GLY A 90 -2.29 -3.80 -4.42
CA GLY A 90 -1.91 -3.60 -5.81
C GLY A 90 -1.78 -4.87 -6.63
N HIS A 91 -1.80 -6.07 -6.04
CA HIS A 91 -1.61 -7.31 -6.80
C HIS A 91 -2.72 -7.52 -7.83
N ASP A 92 -3.97 -7.51 -7.39
CA ASP A 92 -5.11 -7.77 -8.29
C ASP A 92 -5.27 -6.65 -9.32
N VAL A 93 -4.97 -5.40 -8.95
CA VAL A 93 -5.00 -4.26 -9.87
C VAL A 93 -3.97 -4.43 -10.98
N LEU A 94 -2.72 -4.75 -10.63
CA LEU A 94 -1.65 -4.92 -11.62
C LEU A 94 -1.87 -6.16 -12.49
N LYS A 95 -2.43 -7.23 -11.94
CA LYS A 95 -2.83 -8.41 -12.72
C LYS A 95 -3.92 -8.06 -13.73
N ALA A 96 -5.01 -7.45 -13.27
CA ALA A 96 -6.12 -7.06 -14.14
C ALA A 96 -5.66 -6.06 -15.21
N TYR A 97 -4.79 -5.11 -14.86
CA TYR A 97 -4.22 -4.16 -15.80
C TYR A 97 -3.40 -4.85 -16.90
N ALA A 98 -2.56 -5.83 -16.55
CA ALA A 98 -1.75 -6.56 -17.53
C ALA A 98 -2.62 -7.31 -18.56
N GLU A 99 -3.72 -7.91 -18.14
CA GLU A 99 -4.69 -8.57 -19.02
C GLU A 99 -5.50 -7.55 -19.85
N TRP A 100 -5.78 -6.38 -19.28
CA TRP A 100 -6.53 -5.31 -19.95
C TRP A 100 -5.71 -4.61 -21.04
N SER A 101 -4.43 -4.31 -20.78
CA SER A 101 -3.53 -3.59 -21.69
C SER A 101 -3.05 -4.41 -22.89
N GLN A 102 -3.33 -5.72 -22.92
CA GLN A 102 -3.10 -6.55 -24.12
C GLN A 102 -4.23 -6.42 -25.13
N ARG A 103 -5.40 -5.91 -24.70
CA ARG A 103 -6.62 -5.83 -25.51
C ARG A 103 -6.98 -4.40 -25.92
N HIS A 104 -6.27 -3.40 -25.38
CA HIS A 104 -6.50 -1.96 -25.55
C HIS A 104 -5.14 -1.24 -25.60
#